data_AF-A0A812XD71-F1
#
_entry.id   AF-A0A812XD71-F1
#
_cell.length_a   1.000
_cell.length_b   1.000
_cell.length_c   1.000
_cell.angle_alpha   90.00
_cell.angle_beta   90.00
_cell.angle_gamma   90.00
#
_symmetry.space_group_name_H-M   'P 1'
#
loop_
_entity.id
_entity.type
_entity.pdbx_description
1 polymer ?
#
loop_
_entity_poly.entity_id
_entity_poly.type
_entity_poly.pdbx_seq_one_letter_code
_entity_poly.pdbx_strand_id
1 'polypeptide(L)'
;VPHSGFVSFAFRFPMELGSDQDATTLISRINQTRKLKVGLVDFVKVAQLFNSLADVEARLLFLEAMAADLNLKLSHVRYLSELDPVLRGEVVDRLLPAVPEINTLGGFDLAVNSVHQKASLCRDRAAIVNLLLFNPACADGRYEFDVTEPAHRKMLDDLIIVNHWERDRAKRLGRPDLSKHGDHECIRNCSVNGIYRVWRSADVQLPPRAEISFDYCSPFHPEQGTPNTPDRTIRLLRQALATMDFNQSLKVKVLRSIAHRLVLTPQQCGWLLEALPATALELDTEIRDSPRVEAFVVLYSRCNNIAELLSDEESGLYSLVHLTREEVLTVRKRLGRTRTWDITRAGQEFIIPPPEAESDINPANGRMVLMTRRASNAGGIAGAAAGEKGTKPKSRTERMAEASIDFERMKPILQDYNMLDNPVSLGHANRYMMDLALHEDWHCAQCLLRVCKEEAGENIDAPYWSEKAHLADKGSKWLVPDEWYKEMPKVGIFGMTFLQGFNDPDIDLRLRLAKEWLGW
;
A
#
# COMPACT_ATOMS: atom_id res chain seq x y z
N VAL A 1 -31.25 -26.09 29.40
CA VAL A 1 -31.40 -25.46 28.06
C VAL A 1 -31.58 -23.96 28.28
N PRO A 2 -30.76 -23.07 27.69
CA PRO A 2 -30.98 -21.63 27.79
C PRO A 2 -32.35 -21.29 27.21
N HIS A 3 -33.12 -20.43 27.89
CA HIS A 3 -34.48 -20.06 27.51
C HIS A 3 -34.51 -18.93 26.44
N SER A 4 -33.35 -18.33 26.16
CA SER A 4 -33.15 -17.31 25.12
C SER A 4 -31.69 -17.28 24.68
N GLY A 5 -31.44 -17.01 23.41
CA GLY A 5 -30.10 -16.84 22.82
C GLY A 5 -30.18 -16.61 21.32
N PHE A 6 -29.07 -16.16 20.71
CA PHE A 6 -28.93 -16.05 19.26
C PHE A 6 -28.08 -17.21 18.76
N VAL A 7 -28.55 -17.89 17.71
CA VAL A 7 -27.76 -18.89 16.98
C VAL A 7 -27.41 -18.28 15.63
N SER A 8 -26.12 -18.17 15.34
CA SER A 8 -25.61 -17.76 14.03
C SER A 8 -24.88 -18.94 13.39
N PHE A 9 -25.08 -19.12 12.09
CA PHE A 9 -24.37 -20.10 11.28
C PHE A 9 -23.57 -19.36 10.23
N ALA A 10 -22.28 -19.67 10.12
CA ALA A 10 -21.44 -19.19 9.03
C ALA A 10 -21.28 -20.34 8.03
N PHE A 11 -21.93 -20.23 6.88
CA PHE A 11 -21.66 -21.15 5.78
C PHE A 11 -20.39 -20.69 5.07
N ARG A 12 -19.36 -21.54 5.10
CA ARG A 12 -18.13 -21.31 4.34
C ARG A 12 -18.08 -22.31 3.20
N PHE A 13 -18.18 -21.81 1.98
CA PHE A 13 -17.87 -22.62 0.82
C PHE A 13 -16.34 -22.81 0.78
N PRO A 14 -15.82 -24.05 0.85
CA PRO A 14 -14.39 -24.27 0.71
C PRO A 14 -13.97 -23.72 -0.66
N MET A 15 -13.16 -22.66 -0.64
CA MET A 15 -12.56 -22.17 -1.87
C MET A 15 -11.42 -23.09 -2.21
N GLU A 16 -11.61 -23.93 -3.22
CA GLU A 16 -10.50 -24.64 -3.85
C GLU A 16 -9.63 -23.60 -4.56
N LEU A 17 -8.68 -23.07 -3.81
CA LEU A 17 -7.60 -22.21 -4.30
C LEU A 17 -6.61 -23.14 -5.00
N GLY A 18 -6.96 -23.55 -6.22
CA GLY A 18 -6.15 -24.44 -7.05
C GLY A 18 -4.75 -23.92 -7.30
N SER A 19 -3.98 -24.62 -8.12
CA SER A 19 -2.64 -24.20 -8.56
C SER A 19 -2.67 -23.05 -9.57
N ASP A 20 -3.72 -22.23 -9.56
CA ASP A 20 -3.85 -21.12 -10.51
C ASP A 20 -2.68 -20.17 -10.33
N GLN A 21 -2.10 -19.78 -11.46
CA GLN A 21 -0.97 -18.88 -11.51
C GLN A 21 -1.42 -17.41 -11.47
N ASP A 22 -2.70 -17.14 -11.76
CA ASP A 22 -3.23 -15.80 -11.97
C ASP A 22 -4.56 -15.56 -11.21
N ALA A 23 -4.63 -14.39 -10.57
CA ALA A 23 -5.76 -13.93 -9.78
C ALA A 23 -7.03 -13.74 -10.61
N THR A 24 -6.91 -13.24 -11.84
CA THR A 24 -8.06 -12.99 -12.74
C THR A 24 -8.75 -14.30 -13.10
N THR A 25 -7.96 -15.31 -13.44
CA THR A 25 -8.44 -16.67 -13.75
C THR A 25 -9.16 -17.29 -12.56
N LEU A 26 -8.60 -17.14 -11.35
CA LEU A 26 -9.21 -17.60 -10.12
C LEU A 26 -10.58 -16.94 -9.87
N ILE A 27 -10.65 -15.61 -9.98
CA ILE A 27 -11.90 -14.85 -9.80
C ILE A 27 -12.95 -15.30 -10.81
N SER A 28 -12.58 -15.44 -12.09
CA SER A 28 -13.51 -15.91 -13.14
C SER A 28 -14.03 -17.30 -12.81
N ARG A 29 -13.18 -18.25 -12.39
CA ARG A 29 -13.60 -19.59 -11.98
C ARG A 29 -14.57 -19.54 -10.79
N ILE A 30 -14.25 -18.80 -9.73
CA ILE A 30 -15.10 -18.70 -8.55
C ILE A 30 -16.47 -18.10 -8.91
N ASN A 31 -16.50 -17.06 -9.75
CA ASN A 31 -17.75 -16.46 -10.21
C ASN A 31 -18.55 -17.43 -11.09
N GLN A 32 -17.89 -18.23 -11.93
CA GLN A 32 -18.54 -19.28 -12.73
C GLN A 32 -19.18 -20.38 -11.87
N THR A 33 -18.57 -20.71 -10.72
CA THR A 33 -19.13 -21.69 -9.78
C THR A 33 -20.27 -21.12 -8.94
N ARG A 34 -20.21 -19.83 -8.58
CA ARG A 34 -21.18 -19.19 -7.68
C ARG A 34 -22.45 -18.68 -8.37
N LYS A 35 -22.37 -18.33 -9.65
CA LYS A 35 -23.47 -17.67 -10.38
C LYS A 35 -23.92 -18.48 -11.61
N LEU A 36 -25.20 -18.38 -11.93
CA LEU A 36 -25.81 -19.08 -13.05
C LEU A 36 -25.39 -18.46 -14.39
N LYS A 37 -24.82 -19.27 -15.28
CA LYS A 37 -24.49 -18.84 -16.64
C LYS A 37 -25.76 -18.62 -17.46
N VAL A 38 -25.92 -17.42 -18.01
CA VAL A 38 -27.09 -17.08 -18.82
C VAL A 38 -26.78 -17.28 -20.31
N GLY A 39 -27.43 -18.27 -20.92
CA GLY A 39 -27.44 -18.46 -22.37
C GLY A 39 -28.36 -17.47 -23.09
N LEU A 40 -28.33 -17.43 -24.43
CA LEU A 40 -29.15 -16.49 -25.21
C LEU A 40 -30.65 -16.71 -24.98
N VAL A 41 -31.11 -17.98 -24.98
CA VAL A 41 -32.52 -18.32 -24.79
C VAL A 41 -33.02 -17.90 -23.41
N ASP A 42 -32.23 -18.15 -22.37
CA ASP A 42 -32.59 -17.76 -21.01
C ASP A 42 -32.55 -16.23 -20.84
N PHE A 43 -31.57 -15.57 -21.47
CA PHE A 43 -31.50 -14.11 -21.47
C PHE A 43 -32.74 -13.46 -22.12
N VAL A 44 -33.23 -14.00 -23.24
CA VAL A 44 -34.46 -13.48 -23.88
C VAL A 44 -35.65 -13.55 -22.91
N LYS A 45 -35.80 -14.64 -22.15
CA LYS A 45 -36.86 -14.77 -21.14
C LYS A 45 -36.69 -13.75 -20.01
N VAL A 46 -35.47 -13.60 -19.51
CA VAL A 46 -35.13 -12.61 -18.47
C VAL A 46 -35.42 -11.18 -18.94
N ALA A 47 -35.06 -10.85 -20.18
CA ALA A 47 -35.31 -9.53 -20.75
C ALA A 47 -36.81 -9.26 -20.98
N GLN A 48 -37.56 -10.27 -21.43
CA GLN A 48 -39.03 -10.18 -21.54
C GLN A 48 -39.68 -9.96 -20.18
N LEU A 49 -39.22 -10.65 -19.14
CA LEU A 49 -39.69 -10.47 -17.77
C LEU A 49 -39.37 -9.05 -17.28
N PHE A 50 -38.13 -8.58 -17.44
CA PHE A 50 -37.75 -7.21 -17.08
C PHE A 50 -38.67 -6.17 -17.74
N ASN A 51 -38.96 -6.34 -19.03
CA ASN A 51 -39.83 -5.42 -19.78
C ASN A 51 -41.31 -5.53 -19.38
N SER A 52 -41.78 -6.68 -18.90
CA SER A 52 -43.18 -6.88 -18.50
C SER A 52 -43.49 -6.37 -17.09
N LEU A 53 -42.48 -6.13 -16.26
CA LEU A 53 -42.64 -5.48 -14.96
C LEU A 53 -43.12 -4.05 -15.18
N ALA A 54 -44.30 -3.72 -14.64
CA ALA A 54 -44.92 -2.40 -14.85
C ALA A 54 -44.30 -1.31 -13.97
N ASP A 55 -43.80 -1.69 -12.80
CA ASP A 55 -43.34 -0.76 -11.77
C ASP A 55 -41.80 -0.66 -11.75
N VAL A 56 -41.31 0.55 -11.46
CA VAL A 56 -39.88 0.86 -11.41
C VAL A 56 -39.22 0.13 -10.24
N GLU A 57 -39.85 0.08 -9.07
CA GLU A 57 -39.29 -0.60 -7.90
C GLU A 57 -39.15 -2.11 -8.17
N ALA A 58 -40.17 -2.72 -8.76
CA ALA A 58 -40.11 -4.12 -9.18
C ALA A 58 -38.96 -4.39 -10.17
N ARG A 59 -38.72 -3.48 -11.12
CA ARG A 59 -37.58 -3.58 -12.05
C ARG A 59 -36.24 -3.47 -11.33
N LEU A 60 -36.10 -2.54 -10.38
CA LEU A 60 -34.86 -2.38 -9.60
C LEU A 60 -34.56 -3.62 -8.75
N LEU A 61 -35.56 -4.15 -8.05
CA LEU A 61 -35.45 -5.41 -7.30
C LEU A 61 -35.06 -6.58 -8.22
N PHE A 62 -35.61 -6.63 -9.43
CA PHE A 62 -35.24 -7.64 -10.41
C PHE A 62 -33.77 -7.50 -10.86
N LEU A 63 -33.28 -6.28 -11.09
CA LEU A 63 -31.87 -6.03 -11.41
C LEU A 63 -30.94 -6.47 -10.28
N GLU A 64 -31.32 -6.25 -9.02
CA GLU A 64 -30.54 -6.70 -7.86
C GLU A 64 -30.46 -8.23 -7.77
N ALA A 65 -31.59 -8.92 -7.97
CA ALA A 65 -31.62 -10.38 -8.04
C ALA A 65 -30.75 -10.91 -9.19
N MET A 66 -30.86 -10.29 -10.38
CA MET A 66 -30.01 -10.62 -11.52
C MET A 66 -28.52 -10.44 -11.21
N ALA A 67 -28.15 -9.32 -10.58
CA ALA A 67 -26.77 -9.03 -10.26
C ALA A 67 -26.17 -10.04 -9.27
N ALA A 68 -26.98 -10.50 -8.31
CA ALA A 68 -26.58 -11.50 -7.32
C ALA A 68 -26.39 -12.89 -7.95
N ASP A 69 -27.34 -13.34 -8.76
CA ASP A 69 -27.45 -14.75 -9.14
C ASP A 69 -26.91 -15.08 -10.53
N LEU A 70 -26.76 -14.10 -11.43
CA LEU A 70 -26.48 -14.35 -12.84
C LEU A 70 -25.07 -13.93 -13.25
N ASN A 71 -24.45 -14.75 -14.10
CA ASN A 71 -23.26 -14.42 -14.86
C ASN A 71 -23.67 -13.83 -16.21
N LEU A 72 -23.58 -12.51 -16.32
CA LEU A 72 -24.01 -11.75 -17.49
C LEU A 72 -22.85 -11.50 -18.46
N LYS A 73 -23.21 -11.20 -19.71
CA LYS A 73 -22.29 -10.68 -20.73
C LYS A 73 -22.49 -9.18 -20.88
N LEU A 74 -21.46 -8.46 -21.32
CA LEU A 74 -21.56 -7.03 -21.57
C LEU A 74 -22.70 -6.67 -22.56
N SER A 75 -22.92 -7.51 -23.58
CA SER A 75 -24.03 -7.33 -24.54
C SER A 75 -25.41 -7.46 -23.89
N HIS A 76 -25.56 -8.28 -22.84
CA HIS A 76 -26.82 -8.40 -22.08
C HIS A 76 -27.12 -7.10 -21.33
N VAL A 77 -26.11 -6.53 -20.66
CA VAL A 77 -26.25 -5.25 -19.93
C VAL A 77 -26.59 -4.12 -20.90
N ARG A 78 -25.88 -4.05 -22.04
CA ARG A 78 -26.17 -3.07 -23.10
C ARG A 78 -27.62 -3.17 -23.57
N TYR A 79 -28.08 -4.37 -23.91
CA TYR A 79 -29.45 -4.57 -24.38
C TYR A 79 -30.51 -4.14 -23.35
N LEU A 80 -30.35 -4.54 -22.07
CA LEU A 80 -31.28 -4.11 -21.02
C LEU A 80 -31.27 -2.60 -20.81
N SER A 81 -30.11 -1.96 -20.95
CA SER A 81 -29.96 -0.50 -20.81
C SER A 81 -30.59 0.29 -21.96
N GLU A 82 -30.83 -0.37 -23.09
CA GLU A 82 -31.52 0.18 -24.26
C GLU A 82 -33.04 -0.02 -24.19
N LEU A 83 -33.50 -1.10 -23.54
CA LEU A 83 -34.92 -1.40 -23.35
C LEU A 83 -35.65 -0.35 -22.51
N ASP A 84 -34.98 0.20 -21.50
CA ASP A 84 -35.54 1.24 -20.64
C ASP A 84 -34.56 2.43 -20.51
N PRO A 85 -34.72 3.48 -21.34
CA PRO A 85 -33.88 4.67 -21.27
C PRO A 85 -33.92 5.40 -19.93
N VAL A 86 -35.01 5.27 -19.16
CA VAL A 86 -35.16 5.90 -17.84
C VAL A 86 -34.27 5.19 -16.82
N LEU A 87 -34.22 3.85 -16.87
CA LEU A 87 -33.40 3.02 -15.99
C LEU A 87 -32.01 2.69 -16.54
N ARG A 88 -31.62 3.27 -17.68
CA ARG A 88 -30.33 2.97 -18.33
C ARG A 88 -29.16 3.04 -17.37
N GLY A 89 -29.11 4.09 -16.56
CA GLY A 89 -28.04 4.28 -15.59
C GLY A 89 -28.01 3.18 -14.53
N GLU A 90 -29.17 2.93 -13.91
CA GLU A 90 -29.39 1.92 -12.88
C GLU A 90 -29.11 0.49 -13.35
N VAL A 91 -29.42 0.19 -14.62
CA VAL A 91 -29.09 -1.09 -15.26
C VAL A 91 -27.58 -1.27 -15.35
N VAL A 92 -26.85 -0.24 -15.80
CA VAL A 92 -25.39 -0.30 -15.91
C VAL A 92 -24.75 -0.42 -14.52
N ASP A 93 -25.17 0.39 -13.56
CA ASP A 93 -24.54 0.44 -12.23
C ASP A 93 -24.76 -0.86 -11.44
N ARG A 94 -25.95 -1.48 -11.53
CA ARG A 94 -26.24 -2.75 -10.85
C ARG A 94 -25.71 -3.99 -11.58
N LEU A 95 -25.79 -4.04 -12.91
CA LEU A 95 -25.50 -5.27 -13.66
C LEU A 95 -24.08 -5.37 -14.20
N LEU A 96 -23.37 -4.25 -14.39
CA LEU A 96 -21.97 -4.31 -14.84
C LEU A 96 -21.06 -5.11 -13.88
N PRO A 97 -21.19 -5.02 -12.55
CA PRO A 97 -20.46 -5.87 -11.60
C PRO A 97 -20.77 -7.38 -11.72
N ALA A 98 -21.88 -7.75 -12.36
CA ALA A 98 -22.26 -9.14 -12.63
C ALA A 98 -21.70 -9.70 -13.94
N VAL A 99 -20.84 -8.94 -14.63
CA VAL A 99 -20.09 -9.39 -15.81
C VAL A 99 -18.70 -9.85 -15.35
N PRO A 100 -18.34 -11.15 -15.42
CA PRO A 100 -17.06 -11.65 -14.90
C PRO A 100 -15.83 -11.14 -15.66
N GLU A 101 -15.95 -10.99 -16.98
CA GLU A 101 -14.86 -10.62 -17.89
C GLU A 101 -15.22 -9.33 -18.62
N ILE A 102 -15.19 -8.22 -17.87
CA ILE A 102 -15.49 -6.91 -18.44
C ILE A 102 -14.33 -6.51 -19.34
N ASN A 103 -14.61 -6.39 -20.64
CA ASN A 103 -13.71 -5.67 -21.52
C ASN A 103 -13.68 -4.20 -21.08
N THR A 104 -12.55 -3.72 -20.56
CA THR A 104 -12.43 -2.36 -19.99
C THR A 104 -12.94 -1.28 -20.93
N LEU A 105 -12.57 -1.31 -22.22
CA LEU A 105 -13.02 -0.33 -23.20
C LEU A 105 -14.54 -0.40 -23.44
N GLY A 106 -15.09 -1.60 -23.58
CA GLY A 106 -16.53 -1.80 -23.75
C GLY A 106 -17.33 -1.40 -22.49
N GLY A 107 -16.77 -1.63 -21.31
CA GLY A 107 -17.34 -1.20 -20.04
C GLY A 107 -17.34 0.32 -19.90
N PHE A 108 -16.24 0.99 -20.28
CA PHE A 108 -16.18 2.45 -20.33
C PHE A 108 -17.16 3.03 -21.35
N ASP A 109 -17.24 2.47 -22.55
CA ASP A 109 -18.20 2.90 -23.57
C ASP A 109 -19.64 2.81 -23.03
N LEU A 110 -19.99 1.69 -22.39
CA LEU A 110 -21.30 1.51 -21.79
C LEU A 110 -21.56 2.51 -20.65
N ALA A 111 -20.61 2.70 -19.75
CA ALA A 111 -20.71 3.63 -18.63
C ALA A 111 -20.85 5.08 -19.11
N VAL A 112 -20.02 5.52 -20.06
CA VAL A 112 -20.07 6.87 -20.66
C VAL A 112 -21.42 7.11 -21.35
N ASN A 113 -21.91 6.15 -22.14
CA ASN A 113 -23.15 6.30 -22.90
C ASN A 113 -24.41 6.23 -22.02
N SER A 114 -24.28 5.79 -20.77
CA SER A 114 -25.39 5.73 -19.83
C SER A 114 -25.65 7.06 -19.11
N VAL A 115 -24.70 7.99 -19.15
CA VAL A 115 -24.81 9.29 -18.48
C VAL A 115 -25.29 10.36 -19.47
N HIS A 116 -26.25 11.19 -19.05
CA HIS A 116 -26.74 12.30 -19.88
C HIS A 116 -25.68 13.40 -20.10
N GLN A 117 -24.72 13.56 -19.19
CA GLN A 117 -23.59 14.49 -19.28
C GLN A 117 -22.24 13.80 -19.06
N LYS A 118 -21.35 13.80 -20.06
CA LYS A 118 -20.05 13.11 -20.00
C LYS A 118 -19.14 13.57 -18.84
N ALA A 119 -19.22 14.84 -18.45
CA ALA A 119 -18.38 15.42 -17.39
C ALA A 119 -18.75 14.92 -15.98
N SER A 120 -19.92 14.30 -15.82
CA SER A 120 -20.38 13.82 -14.52
C SER A 120 -20.01 12.36 -14.26
N LEU A 121 -19.50 11.63 -15.26
CA LEU A 121 -19.13 10.21 -15.12
C LEU A 121 -18.13 9.96 -13.98
N CYS A 122 -17.07 10.75 -13.89
CA CYS A 122 -16.03 10.55 -12.86
C CYS A 122 -16.53 10.86 -11.45
N ARG A 123 -17.46 11.81 -11.30
CA ARG A 123 -18.03 12.20 -10.00
C ARG A 123 -19.19 11.31 -9.60
N ASP A 124 -20.16 11.16 -10.48
CA ASP A 124 -21.42 10.46 -10.21
C ASP A 124 -21.25 8.93 -10.27
N ARG A 125 -20.19 8.43 -10.92
CA ARG A 125 -19.94 6.98 -11.11
C ARG A 125 -18.52 6.54 -10.76
N ALA A 126 -17.92 7.18 -9.76
CA ALA A 126 -16.59 6.83 -9.27
C ALA A 126 -16.45 5.32 -9.00
N ALA A 127 -17.48 4.68 -8.44
CA ALA A 127 -17.48 3.24 -8.14
C ALA A 127 -17.34 2.35 -9.39
N ILE A 128 -18.02 2.69 -10.49
CA ILE A 128 -17.91 1.94 -11.75
C ILE A 128 -16.57 2.18 -12.42
N VAL A 129 -16.07 3.43 -12.41
CA VAL A 129 -14.73 3.73 -12.93
C VAL A 129 -13.67 2.94 -12.16
N ASN A 130 -13.79 2.85 -10.83
CA ASN A 130 -12.91 2.04 -9.99
C ASN A 130 -12.98 0.56 -10.38
N LEU A 131 -14.18 0.01 -10.57
CA LEU A 131 -14.37 -1.38 -11.00
C LEU A 131 -13.72 -1.66 -12.37
N LEU A 132 -13.85 -0.73 -13.32
CA LEU A 132 -13.28 -0.89 -14.67
C LEU A 132 -11.76 -0.80 -14.70
N LEU A 133 -11.17 -0.05 -13.75
CA LEU A 133 -9.72 0.09 -13.58
C LEU A 133 -9.14 -0.89 -12.56
N PHE A 134 -9.99 -1.65 -11.87
CA PHE A 134 -9.56 -2.65 -10.91
C PHE A 134 -8.74 -3.74 -11.61
N ASN A 135 -7.57 -4.02 -11.05
CA ASN A 135 -6.65 -5.00 -11.59
C ASN A 135 -6.29 -6.01 -10.50
N PRO A 136 -6.90 -7.21 -10.50
CA PRO A 136 -6.66 -8.20 -9.45
C PRO A 136 -5.23 -8.76 -9.46
N ALA A 137 -4.49 -8.62 -10.58
CA ALA A 137 -3.09 -9.02 -10.67
C ALA A 137 -2.12 -8.00 -10.01
N CYS A 138 -2.59 -6.81 -9.67
CA CYS A 138 -1.87 -5.82 -8.86
C CYS A 138 -2.88 -5.13 -7.93
N ALA A 139 -3.25 -5.85 -6.88
CA ALA A 139 -4.23 -5.42 -5.90
C ALA A 139 -3.68 -4.36 -4.93
N ASP A 140 -2.38 -4.07 -4.92
CA ASP A 140 -1.76 -3.11 -3.99
C ASP A 140 -2.42 -1.71 -4.04
N GLY A 141 -2.60 -1.10 -2.87
CA GLY A 141 -3.13 0.26 -2.74
C GLY A 141 -4.20 0.42 -1.65
N ARG A 142 -4.73 1.64 -1.53
CA ARG A 142 -5.83 1.99 -0.63
C ARG A 142 -7.15 1.66 -1.32
N TYR A 143 -8.07 1.08 -0.56
CA TYR A 143 -9.45 0.91 -0.97
C TYR A 143 -10.38 1.53 0.06
N GLU A 144 -11.42 2.19 -0.45
CA GLU A 144 -12.52 2.76 0.30
C GLU A 144 -13.80 2.34 -0.41
N PHE A 145 -14.60 1.53 0.27
CA PHE A 145 -15.78 0.88 -0.29
C PHE A 145 -16.99 1.20 0.54
N ASP A 146 -18.02 1.73 -0.11
CA ASP A 146 -19.39 1.63 0.38
C ASP A 146 -19.97 0.29 -0.07
N VAL A 147 -20.24 -0.61 0.87
CA VAL A 147 -20.79 -1.95 0.60
C VAL A 147 -22.21 -1.89 0.02
N THR A 148 -22.92 -0.77 0.12
CA THR A 148 -24.21 -0.61 -0.54
C THR A 148 -24.09 -0.44 -2.06
N GLU A 149 -22.93 0.01 -2.54
CA GLU A 149 -22.65 0.15 -3.96
C GLU A 149 -22.26 -1.19 -4.60
N PRO A 150 -22.99 -1.68 -5.63
CA PRO A 150 -22.73 -2.98 -6.25
C PRO A 150 -21.30 -3.15 -6.78
N ALA A 151 -20.73 -2.08 -7.36
CA ALA A 151 -19.37 -2.10 -7.89
C ALA A 151 -18.31 -2.20 -6.78
N HIS A 152 -18.49 -1.48 -5.68
CA HIS A 152 -17.62 -1.59 -4.49
C HIS A 152 -17.72 -2.97 -3.85
N ARG A 153 -18.94 -3.50 -3.69
CA ARG A 153 -19.15 -4.86 -3.16
C ARG A 153 -18.44 -5.90 -4.02
N LYS A 154 -18.56 -5.81 -5.34
CA LYS A 154 -17.87 -6.72 -6.27
C LYS A 154 -16.35 -6.66 -6.14
N MET A 155 -15.76 -5.46 -6.10
CA MET A 155 -14.32 -5.31 -5.92
C MET A 155 -13.86 -5.84 -4.56
N LEU A 156 -14.63 -5.61 -3.50
CA LEU A 156 -14.35 -6.15 -2.17
C LEU A 156 -14.37 -7.68 -2.17
N ASP A 157 -15.39 -8.30 -2.75
CA ASP A 157 -15.48 -9.75 -2.89
C ASP A 157 -14.28 -10.32 -3.67
N ASP A 158 -13.89 -9.66 -4.77
CA ASP A 158 -12.71 -10.04 -5.54
C ASP A 158 -11.42 -9.90 -4.73
N LEU A 159 -11.24 -8.80 -4.00
CA LEU A 159 -10.06 -8.61 -3.14
C LEU A 159 -9.97 -9.62 -2.02
N ILE A 160 -11.10 -10.05 -1.44
CA ILE A 160 -11.14 -11.12 -0.44
C ILE A 160 -10.67 -12.43 -1.06
N ILE A 161 -11.11 -12.75 -2.28
CA ILE A 161 -10.64 -13.92 -3.03
C ILE A 161 -9.13 -13.85 -3.28
N VAL A 162 -8.63 -12.70 -3.76
CA VAL A 162 -7.19 -12.51 -4.05
C VAL A 162 -6.37 -12.63 -2.77
N ASN A 163 -6.81 -12.00 -1.68
CA ASN A 163 -6.16 -12.07 -0.37
C ASN A 163 -6.01 -13.51 0.13
N HIS A 164 -7.10 -14.30 0.06
CA HIS A 164 -7.07 -15.71 0.42
C HIS A 164 -6.09 -16.52 -0.44
N TRP A 165 -6.10 -16.29 -1.75
CA TRP A 165 -5.19 -16.95 -2.68
C TRP A 165 -3.73 -16.60 -2.43
N GLU A 166 -3.43 -15.30 -2.27
CA GLU A 166 -2.07 -14.82 -2.02
C GLU A 166 -1.52 -15.33 -0.69
N ARG A 167 -2.34 -15.32 0.37
CA ARG A 167 -2.00 -15.88 1.68
C ARG A 167 -1.63 -17.36 1.57
N ASP A 168 -2.47 -18.17 0.94
CA ASP A 168 -2.25 -19.61 0.83
C ASP A 168 -1.08 -19.92 -0.13
N ARG A 169 -0.90 -19.12 -1.18
CA ARG A 169 0.26 -19.18 -2.09
C ARG A 169 1.56 -18.84 -1.36
N ALA A 170 1.58 -17.79 -0.52
CA ALA A 170 2.75 -17.38 0.24
C ALA A 170 3.19 -18.49 1.22
N LYS A 171 2.23 -19.10 1.93
CA LYS A 171 2.47 -20.25 2.81
C LYS A 171 3.04 -21.46 2.05
N ARG A 172 2.45 -21.82 0.90
CA ARG A 172 2.96 -22.95 0.08
C ARG A 172 4.36 -22.71 -0.46
N LEU A 173 4.69 -21.47 -0.82
CA LEU A 173 6.02 -21.09 -1.30
C LEU A 173 7.04 -20.86 -0.17
N GLY A 174 6.64 -21.01 1.09
CA GLY A 174 7.52 -20.76 2.24
C GLY A 174 8.01 -19.31 2.33
N ARG A 175 7.22 -18.35 1.83
CA ARG A 175 7.55 -16.92 1.92
C ARG A 175 7.42 -16.44 3.36
N PRO A 176 8.29 -15.51 3.82
CA PRO A 176 8.15 -14.92 5.14
C PRO A 176 6.80 -14.22 5.30
N ASP A 177 6.29 -14.16 6.52
CA ASP A 177 5.04 -13.48 6.82
C ASP A 177 5.27 -11.97 6.93
N LEU A 178 4.79 -11.23 5.94
CA LEU A 178 4.89 -9.76 5.89
C LEU A 178 3.59 -9.07 6.33
N SER A 179 2.64 -9.82 6.90
CA SER A 179 1.36 -9.27 7.40
C SER A 179 1.56 -8.49 8.70
N LYS A 180 0.62 -7.59 8.98
CA LYS A 180 0.62 -6.80 10.22
C LYS A 180 0.49 -7.67 11.49
N HIS A 181 -0.21 -8.79 11.37
CA HIS A 181 -0.67 -9.59 12.51
C HIS A 181 -0.16 -11.04 12.54
N GLY A 182 0.68 -11.45 11.58
CA GLY A 182 1.29 -12.79 11.59
C GLY A 182 0.35 -13.89 11.11
N ASP A 183 -0.52 -13.57 10.16
CA ASP A 183 -1.50 -14.48 9.56
C ASP A 183 -1.38 -14.61 8.03
N HIS A 184 -0.34 -14.01 7.44
CA HIS A 184 -0.11 -13.83 6.00
C HIS A 184 -1.21 -13.05 5.26
N GLU A 185 -2.09 -12.35 5.96
CA GLU A 185 -3.14 -11.54 5.34
C GLU A 185 -2.52 -10.30 4.67
N CYS A 186 -2.96 -9.98 3.45
CA CYS A 186 -2.49 -8.85 2.66
C CYS A 186 -3.26 -7.55 2.98
N ILE A 187 -4.42 -7.67 3.63
CA ILE A 187 -5.26 -6.56 4.07
C ILE A 187 -4.77 -6.05 5.43
N ARG A 188 -4.47 -4.76 5.51
CA ARG A 188 -4.10 -4.08 6.77
C ARG A 188 -4.79 -2.73 6.90
N ASN A 189 -4.65 -2.12 8.08
CA ASN A 189 -5.25 -0.82 8.43
C ASN A 189 -6.76 -0.77 8.13
N CYS A 190 -7.45 -1.90 8.33
CA CYS A 190 -8.86 -2.02 8.06
C CYS A 190 -9.67 -1.21 9.06
N SER A 191 -10.63 -0.43 8.57
CA SER A 191 -11.66 0.21 9.35
C SER A 191 -13.04 -0.11 8.76
N VAL A 192 -14.02 -0.24 9.64
CA VAL A 192 -15.43 -0.43 9.29
C VAL A 192 -16.21 0.69 9.97
N ASN A 193 -16.86 1.53 9.17
CA ASN A 193 -17.52 2.77 9.61
C ASN A 193 -16.58 3.65 10.46
N GLY A 194 -15.33 3.81 10.02
CA GLY A 194 -14.30 4.58 10.71
C GLY A 194 -13.66 3.90 11.92
N ILE A 195 -14.17 2.75 12.38
CA ILE A 195 -13.63 2.03 13.54
C ILE A 195 -12.59 1.01 13.07
N TYR A 196 -11.37 1.11 13.59
CA TYR A 196 -10.30 0.15 13.30
C TYR A 196 -10.70 -1.28 13.69
N ARG A 197 -10.41 -2.23 12.81
CA ARG A 197 -10.63 -3.66 13.00
C ARG A 197 -9.42 -4.43 12.49
N VAL A 198 -8.98 -5.42 13.26
CA VAL A 198 -8.03 -6.42 12.78
C VAL A 198 -8.76 -7.25 11.73
N TRP A 199 -8.27 -7.21 10.49
CA TRP A 199 -8.81 -8.04 9.43
C TRP A 199 -8.41 -9.49 9.67
N ARG A 200 -9.38 -10.40 9.67
CA ARG A 200 -9.16 -11.85 9.72
C ARG A 200 -10.12 -12.49 8.77
N SER A 201 -9.64 -13.02 7.66
CA SER A 201 -10.54 -13.53 6.62
C SER A 201 -11.46 -14.67 7.09
N ALA A 202 -11.11 -15.37 8.18
CA ALA A 202 -12.00 -16.32 8.82
C ALA A 202 -13.19 -15.64 9.54
N ASP A 203 -12.97 -14.52 10.20
CA ASP A 203 -13.92 -13.96 11.18
C ASP A 203 -14.76 -12.83 10.59
N VAL A 204 -14.40 -12.33 9.41
CA VAL A 204 -15.04 -11.17 8.81
C VAL A 204 -16.44 -11.54 8.31
N GLN A 205 -17.44 -11.02 9.01
CA GLN A 205 -18.80 -10.85 8.51
C GLN A 205 -18.97 -9.38 8.17
N LEU A 206 -19.13 -9.09 6.87
CA LEU A 206 -19.37 -7.72 6.42
C LEU A 206 -20.81 -7.31 6.72
N PRO A 207 -21.05 -6.17 7.39
CA PRO A 207 -22.40 -5.65 7.51
C PRO A 207 -22.97 -5.36 6.12
N PRO A 208 -24.29 -5.54 5.91
CA PRO A 208 -24.92 -5.29 4.61
C PRO A 208 -24.85 -3.81 4.19
N ARG A 209 -24.64 -2.91 5.15
CA ARG A 209 -24.41 -1.48 4.96
C ARG A 209 -23.21 -1.08 5.80
N ALA A 210 -22.09 -0.82 5.15
CA ALA A 210 -20.86 -0.41 5.81
C ALA A 210 -19.97 0.36 4.85
N GLU A 211 -19.26 1.33 5.38
CA GLU A 211 -18.09 1.91 4.75
C GLU A 211 -16.86 1.16 5.25
N ILE A 212 -16.09 0.60 4.33
CA ILE A 212 -14.92 -0.21 4.63
C ILE A 212 -13.72 0.46 3.98
N SER A 213 -12.66 0.67 4.75
CA SER A 213 -11.40 1.14 4.17
C SER A 213 -10.23 0.33 4.67
N PHE A 214 -9.27 0.04 3.81
CA PHE A 214 -8.06 -0.70 4.14
C PHE A 214 -6.96 -0.45 3.12
N ASP A 215 -5.74 -0.82 3.49
CA ASP A 215 -4.61 -0.92 2.58
C ASP A 215 -4.41 -2.39 2.19
N TYR A 216 -4.30 -2.65 0.90
CA TYR A 216 -3.92 -3.95 0.36
C TYR A 216 -2.43 -3.93 0.01
N CYS A 217 -1.73 -4.98 0.40
CA CYS A 217 -0.28 -5.08 0.36
C CYS A 217 0.10 -6.52 -0.02
N SER A 218 0.36 -6.78 -1.31
CA SER A 218 0.78 -8.10 -1.80
C SER A 218 2.20 -8.43 -1.30
N PRO A 219 2.49 -9.67 -0.87
CA PRO A 219 3.83 -10.10 -0.48
C PRO A 219 4.69 -10.52 -1.68
N PHE A 220 4.17 -10.42 -2.91
CA PHE A 220 4.85 -10.91 -4.11
C PHE A 220 5.53 -9.78 -4.88
N HIS A 221 6.77 -10.06 -5.27
CA HIS A 221 7.61 -9.22 -6.12
C HIS A 221 7.96 -9.99 -7.41
N PRO A 222 8.38 -9.30 -8.49
CA PRO A 222 8.99 -9.96 -9.63
C PRO A 222 10.12 -10.89 -9.19
N GLU A 223 10.25 -12.05 -9.81
CA GLU A 223 11.31 -13.00 -9.47
C GLU A 223 12.67 -12.41 -9.80
N GLN A 224 13.68 -12.74 -8.98
CA GLN A 224 15.04 -12.28 -9.21
C GLN A 224 15.52 -12.73 -10.60
N GLY A 225 16.04 -11.80 -11.39
CA GLY A 225 16.45 -12.05 -12.77
C GLY A 225 15.36 -11.86 -13.82
N THR A 226 14.12 -11.57 -13.42
CA THR A 226 13.08 -11.13 -14.37
C THR A 226 13.58 -9.86 -15.09
N PRO A 227 13.56 -9.81 -16.43
CA PRO A 227 14.00 -8.64 -17.16
C PRO A 227 13.20 -7.40 -16.78
N ASN A 228 13.91 -6.30 -16.51
CA ASN A 228 13.28 -5.02 -16.25
C ASN A 228 12.51 -4.53 -17.48
N THR A 229 11.49 -3.72 -17.21
CA THR A 229 10.77 -3.02 -18.27
C THR A 229 11.73 -2.08 -18.99
N PRO A 230 11.76 -2.05 -20.33
CA PRO A 230 12.68 -1.18 -21.05
C PRO A 230 12.48 0.30 -20.68
N ASP A 231 13.57 1.02 -20.45
CA ASP A 231 13.58 2.45 -20.13
C ASP A 231 12.73 3.29 -21.08
N ARG A 232 12.76 2.97 -22.39
CA ARG A 232 11.95 3.65 -23.39
C ARG A 232 10.47 3.57 -23.06
N THR A 233 9.99 2.40 -22.64
CA THR A 233 8.59 2.18 -22.26
C THR A 233 8.24 2.99 -21.01
N ILE A 234 9.10 3.00 -20.00
CA ILE A 234 8.88 3.78 -18.77
C ILE A 234 8.87 5.29 -19.05
N ARG A 235 9.77 5.79 -19.90
CA ARG A 235 9.79 7.21 -20.29
C ARG A 235 8.52 7.62 -21.04
N LEU A 236 8.01 6.76 -21.93
CA LEU A 236 6.74 6.99 -22.61
C LEU A 236 5.55 7.00 -21.63
N LEU A 237 5.54 6.07 -20.67
CA LEU A 237 4.50 6.03 -19.64
C LEU A 237 4.54 7.27 -18.74
N ARG A 238 5.74 7.66 -18.28
CA ARG A 238 5.97 8.91 -17.54
C ARG A 238 5.45 10.11 -18.32
N GLN A 239 5.81 10.22 -19.60
CA GLN A 239 5.36 11.32 -20.46
C GLN A 239 3.84 11.33 -20.57
N ALA A 240 3.23 10.17 -20.81
CA ALA A 240 1.77 10.05 -20.89
C ALA A 240 1.09 10.50 -19.60
N LEU A 241 1.55 10.03 -18.43
CA LEU A 241 1.03 10.44 -17.12
C LEU A 241 1.19 11.94 -16.88
N ALA A 242 2.34 12.52 -17.25
CA ALA A 242 2.60 13.94 -17.09
C ALA A 242 1.70 14.80 -17.99
N THR A 243 1.44 14.38 -19.23
CA THR A 243 0.62 15.14 -20.20
C THR A 243 -0.88 14.89 -20.09
N MET A 244 -1.32 13.87 -19.35
CA MET A 244 -2.73 13.58 -19.15
C MET A 244 -3.43 14.70 -18.36
N ASP A 245 -4.53 15.21 -18.91
CA ASP A 245 -5.41 16.19 -18.26
C ASP A 245 -6.51 15.47 -17.46
N PHE A 246 -6.09 14.74 -16.42
CA PHE A 246 -6.98 14.00 -15.54
C PHE A 246 -6.63 14.28 -14.08
N ASN A 247 -7.60 14.11 -13.18
CA ASN A 247 -7.37 14.09 -11.74
C ASN A 247 -6.25 13.08 -11.42
N GLN A 248 -5.34 13.47 -10.50
CA GLN A 248 -4.18 12.69 -10.11
C GLN A 248 -4.56 11.29 -9.56
N SER A 249 -5.66 11.17 -8.82
CA SER A 249 -6.23 9.89 -8.38
C SER A 249 -6.49 8.95 -9.55
N LEU A 250 -7.08 9.47 -10.64
CA LEU A 250 -7.36 8.69 -11.84
C LEU A 250 -6.08 8.25 -12.55
N LYS A 251 -5.06 9.11 -12.60
CA LYS A 251 -3.73 8.75 -13.14
C LYS A 251 -3.12 7.57 -12.38
N VAL A 252 -3.21 7.56 -11.06
CA VAL A 252 -2.70 6.46 -10.23
C VAL A 252 -3.52 5.18 -10.42
N LYS A 253 -4.85 5.28 -10.54
CA LYS A 253 -5.72 4.12 -10.85
C LYS A 253 -5.39 3.52 -12.22
N VAL A 254 -5.14 4.36 -13.24
CA VAL A 254 -4.69 3.91 -14.57
C VAL A 254 -3.30 3.27 -14.48
N LEU A 255 -2.38 3.83 -13.70
CA LEU A 255 -1.08 3.22 -13.46
C LEU A 255 -1.21 1.82 -12.81
N ARG A 256 -2.06 1.69 -11.78
CA ARG A 256 -2.36 0.39 -11.14
C ARG A 256 -2.94 -0.63 -12.10
N SER A 257 -3.83 -0.20 -13.01
CA SER A 257 -4.48 -1.12 -13.95
C SER A 257 -3.49 -1.82 -14.90
N ILE A 258 -2.33 -1.21 -15.15
CA ILE A 258 -1.25 -1.76 -15.97
C ILE A 258 -0.02 -2.23 -15.18
N ALA A 259 0.05 -1.96 -13.88
CA ALA A 259 1.24 -2.19 -13.05
C ALA A 259 1.71 -3.65 -13.05
N HIS A 260 0.79 -4.61 -13.16
CA HIS A 260 1.11 -6.04 -13.24
C HIS A 260 2.02 -6.43 -14.42
N ARG A 261 2.14 -5.56 -15.44
CA ARG A 261 3.00 -5.75 -16.62
C ARG A 261 4.39 -5.14 -16.46
N LEU A 262 4.62 -4.46 -15.34
CA LEU A 262 5.84 -3.72 -15.07
C LEU A 262 6.72 -4.53 -14.11
N VAL A 263 8.01 -4.46 -14.41
CA VAL A 263 9.12 -4.90 -13.57
C VAL A 263 10.08 -3.73 -13.56
N LEU A 264 10.26 -3.13 -12.39
CA LEU A 264 10.88 -1.81 -12.25
C LEU A 264 12.19 -1.89 -11.50
N THR A 265 13.14 -1.06 -11.91
CA THR A 265 14.24 -0.64 -11.05
C THR A 265 13.79 0.48 -10.11
N PRO A 266 14.50 0.74 -9.00
CA PRO A 266 14.25 1.90 -8.14
C PRO A 266 14.24 3.22 -8.91
N GLN A 267 15.20 3.42 -9.82
CA GLN A 267 15.27 4.61 -10.66
C GLN A 267 14.04 4.78 -11.56
N GLN A 268 13.53 3.69 -12.15
CA GLN A 268 12.30 3.73 -12.95
C GLN A 268 11.06 4.04 -12.10
N CYS A 269 11.02 3.57 -10.85
CA CYS A 269 9.99 3.95 -9.87
C CYS A 269 10.02 5.47 -9.64
N GLY A 270 11.20 6.03 -9.33
CA GLY A 270 11.40 7.47 -9.17
C GLY A 270 10.93 8.29 -10.37
N TRP A 271 11.24 7.85 -11.60
CA TRP A 271 10.77 8.52 -12.83
C TRP A 271 9.24 8.57 -12.96
N LEU A 272 8.52 7.54 -12.51
CA LEU A 272 7.06 7.52 -12.54
C LEU A 272 6.47 8.43 -11.46
N LEU A 273 7.09 8.50 -10.28
CA LEU A 273 6.68 9.41 -9.20
C LEU A 273 6.86 10.89 -9.60
N GLU A 274 7.90 11.20 -10.40
CA GLU A 274 8.11 12.54 -10.95
C GLU A 274 6.99 13.01 -11.89
N ALA A 275 6.22 12.09 -12.48
CA ALA A 275 5.06 12.45 -13.31
C ALA A 275 3.86 12.94 -12.50
N LEU A 276 3.89 12.77 -11.17
CA LEU A 276 2.83 13.13 -10.24
C LEU A 276 3.24 14.36 -9.41
N PRO A 277 2.31 15.27 -9.10
CA PRO A 277 2.62 16.46 -8.31
C PRO A 277 3.02 16.09 -6.87
N ALA A 278 3.92 16.89 -6.28
CA ALA A 278 4.40 16.71 -4.91
C ALA A 278 3.39 17.20 -3.87
N THR A 279 2.63 18.23 -4.21
CA THR A 279 1.88 19.00 -3.24
C THR A 279 0.41 18.66 -3.30
N ALA A 280 -0.16 18.29 -2.15
CA ALA A 280 -1.60 18.12 -2.00
C ALA A 280 -2.40 19.44 -2.05
N LEU A 281 -1.70 20.57 -2.09
CA LEU A 281 -2.26 21.94 -2.05
C LEU A 281 -3.17 22.29 -3.23
N GLU A 282 -3.19 21.48 -4.30
CA GLU A 282 -4.11 21.66 -5.45
C GLU A 282 -5.13 20.51 -5.58
N LEU A 283 -5.21 19.59 -4.62
CA LEU A 283 -6.00 18.37 -4.78
C LEU A 283 -7.48 18.55 -4.39
N ASP A 284 -8.33 18.01 -5.26
CA ASP A 284 -9.72 17.63 -5.00
C ASP A 284 -9.87 17.05 -3.58
N THR A 285 -10.94 17.43 -2.89
CA THR A 285 -11.26 17.04 -1.50
C THR A 285 -11.37 15.53 -1.26
N GLU A 286 -11.28 14.71 -2.29
CA GLU A 286 -11.47 13.26 -2.25
C GLU A 286 -10.20 12.48 -1.92
N ILE A 287 -8.99 13.01 -2.14
CA ILE A 287 -7.77 12.25 -1.88
C ILE A 287 -7.21 12.57 -0.49
N ARG A 288 -7.26 11.58 0.42
CA ARG A 288 -6.65 11.70 1.76
C ARG A 288 -5.12 11.69 1.72
N ASP A 289 -4.53 10.94 0.79
CA ASP A 289 -3.09 10.76 0.67
C ASP A 289 -2.53 11.46 -0.58
N SER A 290 -1.24 11.78 -0.59
CA SER A 290 -0.57 12.24 -1.81
C SER A 290 -0.68 11.19 -2.94
N PRO A 291 -0.90 11.59 -4.20
CA PRO A 291 -0.88 10.66 -5.34
C PRO A 291 0.46 9.95 -5.49
N ARG A 292 1.57 10.53 -5.01
CA ARG A 292 2.87 9.88 -5.00
C ARG A 292 2.95 8.75 -3.98
N VAL A 293 2.33 8.90 -2.82
CA VAL A 293 2.24 7.83 -1.82
C VAL A 293 1.46 6.67 -2.41
N GLU A 294 0.30 6.93 -3.00
CA GLU A 294 -0.51 5.87 -3.64
C GLU A 294 0.25 5.19 -4.78
N ALA A 295 0.93 5.95 -5.64
CA ALA A 295 1.74 5.39 -6.71
C ALA A 295 2.91 4.57 -6.16
N PHE A 296 3.63 5.04 -5.14
CA PHE A 296 4.72 4.29 -4.53
C PHE A 296 4.23 2.96 -3.96
N VAL A 297 3.10 2.95 -3.25
CA VAL A 297 2.49 1.71 -2.72
C VAL A 297 2.18 0.72 -3.84
N VAL A 298 1.61 1.19 -4.96
CA VAL A 298 1.32 0.35 -6.13
C VAL A 298 2.61 -0.19 -6.79
N LEU A 299 3.64 0.65 -6.91
CA LEU A 299 4.88 0.30 -7.62
C LEU A 299 5.86 -0.51 -6.76
N TYR A 300 5.71 -0.49 -5.42
CA TYR A 300 6.57 -1.21 -4.48
C TYR A 300 6.63 -2.71 -4.81
N SER A 301 5.48 -3.36 -5.03
CA SER A 301 5.40 -4.78 -5.37
C SER A 301 5.90 -5.09 -6.79
N ARG A 302 6.26 -4.08 -7.58
CA ARG A 302 6.79 -4.21 -8.96
C ARG A 302 8.28 -3.94 -9.06
N CYS A 303 8.92 -3.51 -7.97
CA CYS A 303 10.37 -3.31 -7.95
C CYS A 303 11.09 -4.65 -7.75
N ASN A 304 12.12 -4.89 -8.57
CA ASN A 304 12.88 -6.14 -8.54
C ASN A 304 14.03 -6.16 -7.52
N ASN A 305 14.39 -5.00 -6.97
CA ASN A 305 15.43 -4.82 -5.97
C ASN A 305 14.92 -3.95 -4.82
N ILE A 306 14.33 -4.60 -3.81
CA ILE A 306 13.73 -3.92 -2.66
C ILE A 306 14.80 -3.29 -1.77
N ALA A 307 15.94 -3.95 -1.62
CA ALA A 307 17.08 -3.39 -0.89
C ALA A 307 17.46 -2.01 -1.44
N GLU A 308 17.69 -1.93 -2.75
CA GLU A 308 18.03 -0.66 -3.42
C GLU A 308 16.87 0.33 -3.41
N LEU A 309 15.62 -0.12 -3.57
CA LEU A 309 14.44 0.75 -3.47
C LEU A 309 14.34 1.43 -2.08
N LEU A 310 14.77 0.75 -1.02
CA LEU A 310 14.77 1.34 0.32
C LEU A 310 16.03 2.17 0.56
N SER A 311 17.20 1.72 0.11
CA SER A 311 18.49 2.33 0.45
C SER A 311 18.96 3.44 -0.49
N ASP A 312 18.37 3.58 -1.68
CA ASP A 312 18.80 4.58 -2.68
C ASP A 312 18.33 6.00 -2.27
N GLU A 313 19.28 6.92 -2.16
CA GLU A 313 19.05 8.32 -1.78
C GLU A 313 18.49 9.18 -2.92
N GLU A 314 18.74 8.79 -4.16
CA GLU A 314 18.28 9.50 -5.36
C GLU A 314 16.89 9.03 -5.80
N SER A 315 16.61 7.73 -5.68
CA SER A 315 15.39 7.15 -6.26
C SER A 315 14.54 6.29 -5.32
N GLY A 316 15.02 6.03 -4.10
CA GLY A 316 14.37 5.15 -3.13
C GLY A 316 13.29 5.81 -2.27
N LEU A 317 12.75 5.03 -1.33
CA LEU A 317 11.74 5.46 -0.35
C LEU A 317 12.18 6.68 0.44
N TYR A 318 13.43 6.71 0.89
CA TYR A 318 13.97 7.82 1.69
C TYR A 318 14.52 8.96 0.85
N SER A 319 14.33 8.92 -0.48
CA SER A 319 14.70 10.02 -1.36
C SER A 319 13.75 11.20 -1.24
N LEU A 320 14.26 12.32 -0.71
CA LEU A 320 13.54 13.59 -0.67
C LEU A 320 13.34 14.25 -2.05
N VAL A 321 13.92 13.66 -3.12
CA VAL A 321 13.66 14.08 -4.50
C VAL A 321 12.21 13.77 -4.87
N HIS A 322 11.72 12.61 -4.44
CA HIS A 322 10.43 12.05 -4.85
C HIS A 322 9.37 12.14 -3.75
N LEU A 323 9.74 11.89 -2.49
CA LEU A 323 8.82 11.84 -1.36
C LEU A 323 9.26 12.79 -0.26
N THR A 324 8.33 13.60 0.24
CA THR A 324 8.51 14.39 1.46
C THR A 324 8.58 13.48 2.70
N ARG A 325 9.09 14.01 3.83
CA ARG A 325 9.13 13.26 5.11
C ARG A 325 7.76 12.73 5.55
N GLU A 326 6.71 13.54 5.36
CA GLU A 326 5.32 13.20 5.69
C GLU A 326 4.79 12.07 4.77
N GLU A 327 5.11 12.14 3.49
CA GLU A 327 4.80 11.06 2.54
C GLU A 327 5.54 9.76 2.88
N VAL A 328 6.81 9.82 3.29
CA VAL A 328 7.57 8.62 3.73
C VAL A 328 6.89 7.97 4.93
N LEU A 329 6.48 8.75 5.95
CA LEU A 329 5.73 8.18 7.09
C LEU A 329 4.40 7.57 6.66
N THR A 330 3.72 8.18 5.68
CA THR A 330 2.45 7.66 5.16
C THR A 330 2.68 6.36 4.38
N VAL A 331 3.73 6.27 3.56
CA VAL A 331 4.13 5.01 2.91
C VAL A 331 4.44 3.94 3.98
N ARG A 332 5.17 4.27 5.05
CA ARG A 332 5.46 3.35 6.15
C ARG A 332 4.21 2.86 6.87
N LYS A 333 3.26 3.74 7.16
CA LYS A 333 1.95 3.37 7.73
C LYS A 333 1.22 2.37 6.84
N ARG A 334 1.25 2.60 5.53
CA ARG A 334 0.47 1.83 4.55
C ARG A 334 1.10 0.49 4.20
N LEU A 335 2.41 0.45 3.96
CA LEU A 335 3.15 -0.78 3.64
C LEU A 335 3.59 -1.55 4.88
N GLY A 336 3.60 -0.94 6.06
CA GLY A 336 4.11 -1.55 7.29
C GLY A 336 5.63 -1.45 7.43
N ARG A 337 6.13 -1.69 8.66
CA ARG A 337 7.55 -1.55 9.00
C ARG A 337 8.40 -2.61 8.31
N THR A 338 7.95 -3.86 8.27
CA THR A 338 8.71 -4.98 7.65
C THR A 338 9.11 -4.69 6.21
N ARG A 339 8.24 -4.02 5.45
CA ARG A 339 8.44 -3.71 4.04
C ARG A 339 9.25 -2.45 3.77
N THR A 340 9.34 -1.55 4.74
CA THR A 340 9.87 -0.19 4.55
C THR A 340 11.12 0.07 5.38
N TRP A 341 11.49 -0.86 6.26
CA TRP A 341 12.65 -0.71 7.10
C TRP A 341 13.93 -1.07 6.34
N ASP A 342 14.81 -0.09 6.17
CA ASP A 342 16.16 -0.30 5.66
C ASP A 342 17.09 -0.71 6.80
N ILE A 343 17.24 -2.03 6.98
CA ILE A 343 18.14 -2.58 8.00
C ILE A 343 19.62 -2.35 7.67
N THR A 344 19.98 -2.14 6.40
CA THR A 344 21.38 -1.85 6.02
C THR A 344 21.86 -0.53 6.61
N ARG A 345 20.93 0.41 6.81
CA ARG A 345 21.14 1.72 7.42
C ARG A 345 20.75 1.80 8.90
N ALA A 346 20.61 0.67 9.61
CA ALA A 346 20.06 0.66 10.97
C ALA A 346 20.82 1.52 12.00
N GLY A 347 22.11 1.77 11.77
CA GLY A 347 22.94 2.61 12.64
C GLY A 347 23.04 4.09 12.25
N GLN A 348 22.39 4.51 11.16
CA GLN A 348 22.46 5.90 10.72
C GLN A 348 21.62 6.79 11.64
N GLU A 349 22.23 7.85 12.17
CA GLU A 349 21.51 8.90 12.93
C GLU A 349 20.49 9.64 12.04
N PHE A 350 20.74 9.67 10.73
CA PHE A 350 19.92 10.32 9.72
C PHE A 350 19.75 9.35 8.55
N ILE A 351 18.56 8.81 8.36
CA ILE A 351 18.22 8.10 7.11
C ILE A 351 17.99 9.12 5.99
N ILE A 352 17.35 10.23 6.34
CA ILE A 352 17.12 11.37 5.45
C ILE A 352 18.09 12.48 5.86
N PRO A 353 19.00 12.92 4.96
CA PRO A 353 19.96 13.96 5.30
C PRO A 353 19.25 15.26 5.72
N PRO A 354 19.78 16.00 6.70
CA PRO A 354 19.27 17.32 7.04
C PRO A 354 19.42 18.26 5.84
N PRO A 355 18.52 19.24 5.67
CA PRO A 355 18.72 20.29 4.67
C PRO A 355 20.04 21.02 4.96
N GLU A 356 20.90 21.14 3.95
CA GLU A 356 22.26 21.70 4.10
C GLU A 356 22.24 23.22 4.42
N ALA A 357 21.22 23.96 3.97
CA ALA A 357 20.99 25.37 4.33
C ALA A 357 19.49 25.78 4.30
N GLU A 358 19.09 26.77 5.13
CA GLU A 358 17.73 27.37 5.10
C GLU A 358 17.38 27.99 3.73
N SER A 359 18.40 28.41 2.96
CA SER A 359 18.25 28.97 1.62
C SER A 359 17.87 27.95 0.54
N ASP A 360 18.05 26.65 0.81
CA ASP A 360 17.81 25.58 -0.18
C ASP A 360 16.36 25.07 -0.17
N ILE A 361 15.56 25.56 0.78
CA ILE A 361 14.13 25.28 0.88
C ILE A 361 13.41 26.40 0.12
N ASN A 362 12.96 26.12 -1.10
CA ASN A 362 12.08 27.07 -1.80
C ASN A 362 10.69 27.04 -1.12
N PRO A 363 10.27 28.12 -0.46
CA PRO A 363 9.03 28.14 0.31
C PRO A 363 7.77 27.97 -0.54
N ALA A 364 7.83 28.24 -1.84
CA ALA A 364 6.68 28.12 -2.74
C ALA A 364 6.38 26.67 -3.16
N ASN A 365 7.34 25.75 -3.04
CA ASN A 365 7.25 24.43 -3.65
C ASN A 365 7.53 23.29 -2.67
N GLY A 366 8.03 23.58 -1.46
CA GLY A 366 8.48 22.57 -0.48
C GLY A 366 9.61 21.65 -0.98
N ARG A 367 10.17 21.92 -2.16
CA ARG A 367 11.25 21.16 -2.76
C ARG A 367 12.59 21.64 -2.22
N MET A 368 13.41 20.72 -1.72
CA MET A 368 14.86 20.95 -1.69
C MET A 368 15.32 21.14 -3.13
N VAL A 369 16.00 22.25 -3.40
CA VAL A 369 16.76 22.40 -4.63
C VAL A 369 17.95 21.45 -4.52
N LEU A 370 17.84 20.23 -5.07
CA LEU A 370 19.04 19.40 -5.24
C LEU A 370 19.96 20.12 -6.23
N MET A 371 21.00 20.77 -5.69
CA MET A 371 22.27 20.86 -6.40
C MET A 371 22.70 19.41 -6.63
N THR A 372 22.45 18.87 -7.82
CA THR A 372 22.95 17.54 -8.22
C THR A 372 24.44 17.50 -7.91
N ARG A 373 24.84 16.71 -6.91
CA ARG A 373 26.23 16.32 -6.69
C ARG A 373 26.64 15.46 -7.88
N ARG A 374 26.98 16.10 -9.00
CA ARG A 374 27.73 15.45 -10.08
C ARG A 374 29.03 15.01 -9.44
N ALA A 375 29.25 13.71 -9.32
CA ALA A 375 30.52 13.11 -8.94
C ALA A 375 31.61 13.58 -9.93
N SER A 376 32.24 14.71 -9.63
CA SER A 376 33.43 15.19 -10.33
C SER A 376 34.65 14.46 -9.79
N ASN A 377 34.74 13.17 -10.13
CA ASN A 377 35.98 12.41 -10.11
C ASN A 377 36.46 12.23 -11.55
N ALA A 378 36.96 13.30 -12.17
CA ALA A 378 37.90 13.22 -13.30
C ALA A 378 38.45 14.61 -13.64
N GLY A 379 39.78 14.74 -13.66
CA GLY A 379 40.49 15.75 -14.45
C GLY A 379 40.84 17.04 -13.71
N GLY A 380 42.07 17.09 -13.19
CA GLY A 380 42.65 18.30 -12.64
C GLY A 380 42.75 19.43 -13.67
N ILE A 381 42.29 20.62 -13.29
CA ILE A 381 42.79 21.89 -13.80
C ILE A 381 42.97 22.79 -12.58
N ALA A 382 44.22 23.18 -12.32
CA ALA A 382 44.58 24.13 -11.29
C ALA A 382 44.06 25.52 -11.66
N GLY A 383 42.94 25.93 -11.06
CA GLY A 383 42.41 27.28 -11.10
C GLY A 383 42.15 27.76 -9.68
N ALA A 384 42.72 28.91 -9.30
CA ALA A 384 42.67 29.48 -7.97
C ALA A 384 41.23 29.69 -7.46
N ALA A 385 40.84 28.92 -6.44
CA ALA A 385 39.54 29.02 -5.79
C ALA A 385 39.56 30.13 -4.72
N ALA A 386 38.64 31.09 -4.86
CA ALA A 386 38.25 31.98 -3.79
C ALA A 386 37.65 31.13 -2.65
N GLY A 387 38.21 31.25 -1.45
CA GLY A 387 37.83 30.42 -0.30
C GLY A 387 36.37 30.62 0.08
N GLU A 388 35.53 29.64 -0.26
CA GLU A 388 34.25 29.44 0.40
C GLU A 388 34.51 29.23 1.89
N LYS A 389 34.00 30.15 2.71
CA LYS A 389 34.01 30.01 4.16
C LYS A 389 33.10 28.84 4.51
N GLY A 390 33.69 27.66 4.70
CA GLY A 390 32.97 26.48 5.17
C GLY A 390 32.15 26.83 6.43
N THR A 391 30.85 26.61 6.35
CA THR A 391 29.95 26.72 7.50
C THR A 391 30.45 25.75 8.57
N LYS A 392 30.62 26.26 9.81
CA LYS A 392 31.04 25.39 10.91
C LYS A 392 29.95 24.32 11.14
N PRO A 393 30.33 23.06 11.37
CA PRO A 393 29.37 22.00 11.68
C PRO A 393 28.55 22.39 12.92
N LYS A 394 27.23 22.22 12.83
CA LYS A 394 26.30 22.53 13.93
C LYS A 394 26.71 21.80 15.21
N SER A 395 26.64 22.50 16.34
CA SER A 395 26.87 21.93 17.65
C SER A 395 25.85 20.82 17.95
N ARG A 396 26.20 19.89 18.86
CA ARG A 396 25.27 18.84 19.31
C ARG A 396 23.97 19.42 19.85
N THR A 397 24.04 20.54 20.58
CA THR A 397 22.88 21.22 21.16
C THR A 397 21.95 21.77 20.08
N GLU A 398 22.49 22.40 19.03
CA GLU A 398 21.70 22.88 17.89
C GLU A 398 21.02 21.72 17.14
N ARG A 399 21.76 20.62 16.92
CA ARG A 399 21.19 19.41 16.32
C ARG A 399 20.04 18.83 17.16
N MET A 400 20.17 18.81 18.49
CA MET A 400 19.10 18.37 19.39
C MET A 400 17.90 19.32 19.39
N ALA A 401 18.12 20.62 19.27
CA ALA A 401 17.03 21.60 19.17
C ALA A 401 16.24 21.42 17.86
N GLU A 402 16.93 21.24 16.73
CA GLU A 402 16.29 20.95 15.44
C GLU A 402 15.50 19.64 15.45
N ALA A 403 16.08 18.59 16.04
CA ALA A 403 15.40 17.32 16.26
C ALA A 403 14.10 17.46 17.07
N SER A 404 14.12 18.31 18.11
CA SER A 404 12.95 18.56 18.96
C SER A 404 11.83 19.29 18.22
N ILE A 405 12.17 20.26 17.36
CA ILE A 405 11.18 21.00 16.57
C ILE A 405 10.57 20.09 15.50
N ASP A 406 11.41 19.30 14.81
CA ASP A 406 10.98 18.31 13.82
C ASP A 406 10.07 17.25 14.48
N PHE A 407 10.41 16.78 15.68
CA PHE A 407 9.58 15.83 16.42
C PHE A 407 8.17 16.40 16.72
N GLU A 408 8.06 17.61 17.27
CA GLU A 408 6.75 18.20 17.56
C GLU A 408 5.93 18.46 16.29
N ARG A 409 6.58 18.76 15.15
CA ARG A 409 5.91 18.85 13.85
C ARG A 409 5.35 17.49 13.39
N MET A 410 6.12 16.41 13.54
CA MET A 410 5.74 15.07 13.06
C MET A 410 4.82 14.32 14.03
N LYS A 411 4.75 14.73 15.29
CA LYS A 411 3.99 14.07 16.37
C LYS A 411 2.51 13.83 16.08
N PRO A 412 1.74 14.76 15.49
CA PRO A 412 0.35 14.48 15.11
C PRO A 412 0.25 13.31 14.12
N ILE A 413 1.13 13.28 13.12
CA ILE A 413 1.18 12.23 12.11
C ILE A 413 1.53 10.89 12.75
N LEU A 414 2.52 10.86 13.65
CA LEU A 414 2.90 9.65 14.38
C LEU A 414 1.76 9.13 15.26
N GLN A 415 1.04 10.02 15.94
CA GLN A 415 -0.12 9.67 16.77
C GLN A 415 -1.27 9.12 15.92
N ASP A 416 -1.61 9.80 14.82
CA ASP A 416 -2.65 9.37 13.88
C ASP A 416 -2.34 7.99 13.28
N TYR A 417 -1.05 7.67 13.17
CA TYR A 417 -0.57 6.43 12.55
C TYR A 417 -0.22 5.34 13.57
N ASN A 418 -0.35 5.64 14.87
CA ASN A 418 0.11 4.79 15.97
C ASN A 418 1.56 4.31 15.77
N MET A 419 2.42 5.19 15.23
CA MET A 419 3.84 4.93 15.05
C MET A 419 4.60 5.34 16.31
N LEU A 420 5.38 4.42 16.85
CA LEU A 420 6.14 4.66 18.09
C LEU A 420 7.52 5.28 17.84
N ASP A 421 8.06 5.16 16.62
CA ASP A 421 9.32 5.76 16.21
C ASP A 421 9.16 6.73 15.04
N ASN A 422 10.16 7.61 14.89
CA ASN A 422 10.24 8.55 13.77
C ASN A 422 11.50 8.27 12.95
N PRO A 423 11.43 7.45 11.90
CA PRO A 423 12.58 7.11 11.06
C PRO A 423 13.09 8.29 10.22
N VAL A 424 12.28 9.32 10.04
CA VAL A 424 12.66 10.54 9.30
C VAL A 424 13.14 11.65 10.23
N SER A 425 13.26 11.36 11.52
CA SER A 425 13.76 12.31 12.51
C SER A 425 15.22 12.66 12.27
N LEU A 426 15.54 13.93 12.50
CA LEU A 426 16.90 14.40 12.51
C LEU A 426 17.63 13.90 13.77
N GLY A 427 18.56 12.95 13.62
CA GLY A 427 19.46 12.54 14.69
C GLY A 427 18.93 11.42 15.60
N HIS A 428 17.76 10.85 15.29
CA HIS A 428 17.16 9.74 16.02
C HIS A 428 16.67 8.62 15.10
N ALA A 429 17.16 8.55 13.85
CA ALA A 429 16.72 7.52 12.90
C ALA A 429 17.20 6.09 13.27
N ASN A 430 18.22 5.98 14.12
CA ASN A 430 18.70 4.75 14.72
C ASN A 430 17.99 4.40 16.05
N ARG A 431 16.98 5.18 16.46
CA ARG A 431 16.17 4.89 17.64
C ARG A 431 14.92 4.13 17.23
N TYR A 432 14.79 2.92 17.75
CA TYR A 432 13.69 2.02 17.47
C TYR A 432 12.75 1.92 18.66
N MET A 433 11.45 1.94 18.39
CA MET A 433 10.38 1.67 19.34
C MET A 433 9.39 0.73 18.66
N MET A 434 9.26 -0.48 19.18
CA MET A 434 8.54 -1.58 18.54
C MET A 434 7.50 -2.15 19.50
N ASP A 435 6.25 -2.19 19.08
CA ASP A 435 5.16 -2.84 19.83
C ASP A 435 5.22 -4.36 19.59
N LEU A 436 5.67 -5.11 20.58
CA LEU A 436 5.83 -6.56 20.48
C LEU A 436 4.51 -7.32 20.35
N ALA A 437 3.36 -6.66 20.56
CA ALA A 437 2.04 -7.23 20.29
C ALA A 437 1.68 -7.21 18.79
N LEU A 438 2.33 -6.34 18.01
CA LEU A 438 2.20 -6.31 16.55
C LEU A 438 3.24 -7.25 15.94
N HIS A 439 2.79 -8.13 15.04
CA HIS A 439 3.68 -9.14 14.47
C HIS A 439 4.82 -8.51 13.68
N GLU A 440 4.54 -7.49 12.87
CA GLU A 440 5.58 -6.84 12.05
C GLU A 440 6.68 -6.19 12.90
N ASP A 441 6.30 -5.57 14.02
CA ASP A 441 7.22 -4.93 14.95
C ASP A 441 8.03 -5.96 15.73
N TRP A 442 7.37 -7.03 16.19
CA TRP A 442 8.05 -8.18 16.78
C TRP A 442 9.04 -8.80 15.78
N HIS A 443 8.68 -8.91 14.51
CA HIS A 443 9.55 -9.49 13.49
C HIS A 443 10.78 -8.60 13.22
N CYS A 444 10.58 -7.28 13.12
CA CYS A 444 11.67 -6.32 13.00
C CYS A 444 12.58 -6.32 14.23
N ALA A 445 12.04 -6.38 15.44
CA ALA A 445 12.82 -6.42 16.68
C ALA A 445 13.69 -7.68 16.74
N GLN A 446 13.16 -8.83 16.34
CA GLN A 446 13.93 -10.08 16.32
C GLN A 446 15.06 -10.03 15.29
N CYS A 447 14.79 -9.48 14.10
CA CYS A 447 15.80 -9.26 13.08
C CYS A 447 16.91 -8.32 13.59
N LEU A 448 16.55 -7.21 14.24
CA LEU A 448 17.52 -6.26 14.81
C LEU A 448 18.39 -6.89 15.90
N LEU A 449 17.79 -7.66 16.81
CA LEU A 449 18.55 -8.37 17.85
C LEU A 449 19.51 -9.40 17.27
N ARG A 450 19.16 -10.07 16.16
CA ARG A 450 20.10 -10.96 15.47
C ARG A 450 21.29 -10.19 14.88
N VAL A 451 21.05 -9.04 14.27
CA VAL A 451 22.15 -8.15 13.83
C VAL A 451 23.05 -7.80 15.01
N CYS A 452 22.49 -7.34 16.13
CA CYS A 452 23.27 -6.99 17.32
C CYS A 452 24.07 -8.17 17.92
N LYS A 453 23.64 -9.41 17.70
CA LYS A 453 24.31 -10.61 18.22
C LYS A 453 25.42 -11.11 17.31
N GLU A 454 25.21 -11.02 16.00
CA GLU A 454 26.11 -11.57 14.99
C GLU A 454 27.14 -10.52 14.51
N GLU A 455 26.78 -9.24 14.53
CA GLU A 455 27.69 -8.14 14.19
C GLU A 455 28.65 -7.84 15.36
N ALA A 456 29.90 -7.48 15.05
CA ALA A 456 30.90 -7.24 16.08
C ALA A 456 30.77 -5.85 16.71
N GLY A 457 30.50 -5.79 18.01
CA GLY A 457 30.52 -4.55 18.80
C GLY A 457 29.42 -4.51 19.86
N GLU A 458 29.35 -3.38 20.58
CA GLU A 458 28.20 -3.07 21.44
C GLU A 458 27.18 -2.30 20.61
N ASN A 459 26.26 -3.02 19.97
CA ASN A 459 25.29 -2.43 19.05
C ASN A 459 23.99 -1.95 19.72
N ILE A 460 23.80 -2.19 21.02
CA ILE A 460 22.58 -1.85 21.75
C ILE A 460 22.90 -0.77 22.78
N ASP A 461 22.26 0.40 22.65
CA ASP A 461 22.26 1.45 23.66
C ASP A 461 20.86 1.77 24.16
N ALA A 462 20.80 2.18 25.42
CA ALA A 462 19.59 2.53 26.16
C ALA A 462 18.40 1.58 25.90
N PRO A 463 18.57 0.24 26.04
CA PRO A 463 17.47 -0.68 25.82
C PRO A 463 16.37 -0.47 26.86
N TYR A 464 15.13 -0.59 26.42
CA TYR A 464 13.93 -0.31 27.18
C TYR A 464 12.87 -1.37 26.90
N TRP A 465 12.13 -1.79 27.93
CA TRP A 465 10.96 -2.64 27.77
C TRP A 465 9.85 -2.20 28.74
N SER A 466 8.66 -1.90 28.21
CA SER A 466 7.56 -1.32 28.99
C SER A 466 7.12 -2.18 30.17
N GLU A 467 7.14 -3.50 30.06
CA GLU A 467 6.75 -4.42 31.16
C GLU A 467 7.73 -4.39 32.34
N LYS A 468 8.91 -3.79 32.14
CA LYS A 468 9.94 -3.58 33.16
C LYS A 468 10.24 -2.10 33.40
N ALA A 469 9.37 -1.18 32.96
CA ALA A 469 9.54 0.26 33.17
C ALA A 469 9.77 0.62 34.66
N HIS A 470 9.13 -0.09 35.59
CA HIS A 470 9.32 0.07 37.03
C HIS A 470 10.75 -0.19 37.54
N LEU A 471 11.60 -0.89 36.77
CA LEU A 471 13.03 -1.06 37.10
C LEU A 471 13.83 0.19 36.73
N ALA A 472 13.48 0.84 35.62
CA ALA A 472 14.09 2.10 35.21
C ALA A 472 13.79 3.22 36.22
N ASP A 473 12.56 3.25 36.78
CA ASP A 473 12.17 4.19 37.84
C ASP A 473 13.03 4.07 39.11
N LYS A 474 13.64 2.89 39.34
CA LYS A 474 14.56 2.62 40.44
C LYS A 474 16.03 2.92 40.10
N GLY A 475 16.29 3.54 38.94
CA GLY A 475 17.62 3.84 38.45
C GLY A 475 18.41 2.64 37.95
N SER A 476 17.77 1.46 37.81
CA SER A 476 18.43 0.28 37.27
C SER A 476 18.40 0.30 35.75
N LYS A 477 19.55 0.12 35.11
CA LYS A 477 19.60 -0.10 33.65
C LYS A 477 19.03 -1.48 33.35
N TRP A 478 17.98 -1.53 32.55
CA TRP A 478 17.51 -2.80 31.99
C TRP A 478 18.47 -3.23 30.87
N LEU A 479 18.73 -4.53 30.75
CA LEU A 479 19.52 -5.12 29.69
C LEU A 479 18.65 -6.15 28.97
N VAL A 480 18.89 -6.33 27.66
CA VAL A 480 18.19 -7.34 26.87
C VAL A 480 18.62 -8.73 27.36
N PRO A 481 17.71 -9.60 27.84
CA PRO A 481 18.05 -10.94 28.28
C PRO A 481 18.54 -11.83 27.14
N ASP A 482 19.51 -12.71 27.40
CA ASP A 482 20.04 -13.63 26.39
C ASP A 482 18.97 -14.58 25.81
N GLU A 483 17.92 -14.86 26.58
CA GLU A 483 16.78 -15.66 26.16
C GLU A 483 16.02 -15.03 25.00
N TRP A 484 16.02 -13.70 24.86
CA TRP A 484 15.29 -13.00 23.79
C TRP A 484 15.86 -13.32 22.40
N TYR A 485 17.13 -13.70 22.30
CA TYR A 485 17.73 -14.17 21.04
C TYR A 485 17.17 -15.54 20.60
N LYS A 486 16.53 -16.29 21.51
CA LYS A 486 15.85 -17.56 21.21
C LYS A 486 14.35 -17.35 21.07
N GLU A 487 13.73 -16.70 22.06
CA GLU A 487 12.29 -16.47 22.14
C GLU A 487 12.02 -15.08 22.74
N MET A 488 11.63 -14.15 21.89
CA MET A 488 11.30 -12.78 22.30
C MET A 488 9.85 -12.69 22.81
N PRO A 489 9.57 -11.90 23.86
CA PRO A 489 8.20 -11.66 24.33
C PRO A 489 7.29 -11.13 23.23
N LYS A 490 5.98 -11.41 23.35
CA LYS A 490 4.94 -10.97 22.40
C LYS A 490 4.08 -9.82 22.95
N VAL A 491 4.57 -9.13 23.98
CA VAL A 491 3.85 -8.07 24.69
C VAL A 491 4.80 -6.96 25.12
N GLY A 492 4.23 -5.77 25.24
CA GLY A 492 4.93 -4.57 25.64
C GLY A 492 5.67 -3.88 24.49
N ILE A 493 6.20 -2.71 24.79
CA ILE A 493 6.98 -1.90 23.85
C ILE A 493 8.46 -2.12 24.14
N PHE A 494 9.19 -2.59 23.13
CA PHE A 494 10.63 -2.68 23.16
C PHE A 494 11.26 -1.48 22.46
N GLY A 495 12.17 -0.80 23.14
CA GLY A 495 12.90 0.34 22.60
C GLY A 495 14.40 0.14 22.70
N MET A 496 15.15 0.64 21.73
CA MET A 496 16.61 0.74 21.80
C MET A 496 17.15 1.80 20.84
N THR A 497 18.36 2.27 21.10
CA THR A 497 19.17 2.99 20.12
C THR A 497 20.19 2.01 19.55
N PHE A 498 20.17 1.80 18.23
CA PHE A 498 21.17 0.97 17.58
C PHE A 498 22.45 1.78 17.41
N LEU A 499 23.55 1.27 17.97
CA LEU A 499 24.88 1.84 17.78
C LEU A 499 25.59 1.10 16.66
N GLN A 500 26.01 1.83 15.64
CA GLN A 500 27.02 1.31 14.73
C GLN A 500 28.38 1.44 15.43
N GLY A 501 29.02 0.30 15.71
CA GLY A 501 30.36 0.30 16.29
C GLY A 501 31.39 0.99 15.39
N PHE A 502 32.65 1.05 15.85
CA PHE A 502 33.76 1.55 15.02
C PHE A 502 34.06 0.68 13.80
N ASN A 503 33.51 -0.53 13.76
CA ASN A 503 33.66 -1.44 12.64
C ASN A 503 32.70 -1.05 11.51
N ASP A 504 33.11 -1.33 10.28
CA ASP A 504 32.23 -1.25 9.14
C ASP A 504 31.02 -2.19 9.35
N PRO A 505 29.81 -1.76 8.93
CA PRO A 505 28.62 -2.57 9.10
C PRO A 505 28.75 -3.85 8.25
N ASP A 506 28.37 -4.98 8.82
CA ASP A 506 28.33 -6.24 8.05
C ASP A 506 27.10 -6.23 7.13
N ILE A 507 27.26 -5.64 5.96
CA ILE A 507 26.19 -5.48 4.97
C ILE A 507 25.68 -6.83 4.47
N ASP A 508 26.55 -7.83 4.33
CA ASP A 508 26.16 -9.16 3.85
C ASP A 508 25.28 -9.89 4.89
N LEU A 509 25.64 -9.80 6.17
CA LEU A 509 24.81 -10.26 7.29
C LEU A 509 23.43 -9.60 7.26
N ARG A 510 23.40 -8.26 7.17
CA ARG A 510 22.14 -7.48 7.19
C ARG A 510 21.27 -7.82 5.99
N LEU A 511 21.83 -7.94 4.79
CA LEU A 511 21.10 -8.35 3.58
C LEU A 511 20.55 -9.78 3.69
N ARG A 512 21.32 -10.71 4.25
CA ARG A 512 20.86 -12.08 4.49
C ARG A 512 19.67 -12.10 5.46
N LEU A 513 19.77 -11.39 6.59
CA LEU A 513 18.69 -11.30 7.56
C LEU A 513 17.47 -10.56 6.99
N ALA A 514 17.66 -9.55 6.15
CA ALA A 514 16.56 -8.86 5.47
C ALA A 514 15.79 -9.79 4.52
N LYS A 515 16.48 -10.68 3.79
CA LYS A 515 15.82 -11.69 2.96
C LYS A 515 15.03 -12.71 3.78
N GLU A 516 15.61 -13.15 4.90
CA GLU A 516 14.99 -14.14 5.80
C GLU A 516 13.77 -13.58 6.54
N TRP A 517 13.86 -12.36 7.05
CA TRP A 517 12.87 -11.76 7.95
C TRP A 517 11.99 -10.69 7.29
N LEU A 518 12.54 -9.88 6.39
CA LEU A 518 11.84 -8.72 5.82
C LEU A 518 11.30 -8.97 4.41
N GLY A 519 11.58 -10.14 3.83
CA GLY A 519 11.10 -10.55 2.51
C GLY A 519 11.72 -9.79 1.34
N TRP A 520 12.96 -9.30 1.52
CA TRP A 520 13.73 -8.58 0.49
C TRP A 520 14.10 -9.42 -0.72
#